data_AF-A0A936VHX2-F1
#
_entry.id   AF-A0A936VHX2-F1
#
_cell.length_a   1.000
_cell.length_b   1.000
_cell.length_c   1.000
_cell.angle_alpha   90.00
_cell.angle_beta   90.00
_cell.angle_gamma   90.00
#
_symmetry.space_group_name_H-M   'P 1'
#
loop_
_entity.id
_entity.type
_entity.pdbx_description
1 polymer ?
#
loop_
_entity_poly.entity_id
_entity_poly.type
_entity_poly.pdbx_seq_one_letter_code
_entity_poly.pdbx_strand_id
1 'polypeptide(L)'
;MPPERIGLDAAIVESVATWRRFHEAFYVLWLDSGEFEDWAADQLSDPVSPVNRRGLALARQLSKWRRCYLWWFQIEDIEEGTSTVCPGCALPLEPRFTGERPQGGGLLDCETCLLAIAV
;
A
#
# COMPACT_ATOMS: atom_id res chain seq x y z
N MET A 1 19.49 11.38 -1.93
CA MET A 1 20.18 11.01 -3.20
C MET A 1 19.30 11.47 -4.35
N PRO A 2 19.81 12.21 -5.35
CA PRO A 2 19.00 12.70 -6.48
C PRO A 2 18.44 11.53 -7.32
N PRO A 3 17.18 11.56 -7.79
CA PRO A 3 16.56 10.48 -8.56
C PRO A 3 17.33 10.12 -9.84
N GLU A 4 17.98 11.10 -10.46
CA GLU A 4 18.70 10.93 -11.74
C GLU A 4 19.91 9.98 -11.59
N ARG A 5 20.44 9.82 -10.36
CA ARG A 5 21.58 8.94 -10.08
C ARG A 5 21.19 7.47 -9.94
N ILE A 6 19.89 7.17 -9.87
CA ILE A 6 19.35 5.81 -9.70
C ILE A 6 18.92 5.22 -11.06
N GLY A 7 18.91 6.04 -12.12
CA GLY A 7 18.43 5.64 -13.45
C GLY A 7 16.92 5.43 -13.53
N LEU A 8 16.16 5.89 -12.52
CA LEU A 8 14.70 5.78 -12.50
C LEU A 8 14.08 6.86 -13.39
N ASP A 9 13.14 6.45 -14.23
CA ASP A 9 12.41 7.35 -15.12
C ASP A 9 11.66 8.43 -14.33
N ALA A 10 11.86 9.70 -14.69
CA ALA A 10 11.19 10.84 -14.09
C ALA A 10 9.65 10.72 -14.18
N ALA A 11 9.12 10.09 -15.24
CA ALA A 11 7.69 9.85 -15.39
C ALA A 11 7.15 8.89 -14.30
N ILE A 12 7.93 7.88 -13.91
CA ILE A 12 7.56 6.97 -12.81
C ILE A 12 7.58 7.72 -11.49
N VAL A 13 8.58 8.57 -11.26
CA VAL A 13 8.69 9.40 -10.05
C VAL A 13 7.47 10.31 -9.90
N GLU A 14 7.08 11.02 -10.97
CA GLU A 14 5.90 11.89 -10.94
C GLU A 14 4.60 11.09 -10.73
N SER A 15 4.52 9.89 -11.31
CA SER A 15 3.36 9.01 -11.12
C SER A 15 3.22 8.54 -9.67
N VAL A 16 4.34 8.23 -9.01
CA VAL A 16 4.37 7.90 -7.57
C VAL A 16 3.97 9.10 -6.72
N ALA A 17 4.52 10.29 -7.02
CA ALA A 17 4.17 11.52 -6.30
C ALA A 17 2.68 11.87 -6.45
N THR A 18 2.13 11.72 -7.65
CA THR A 18 0.71 11.94 -7.94
C THR A 18 -0.18 10.93 -7.23
N TRP A 19 0.19 9.64 -7.27
CA TRP A 19 -0.55 8.62 -6.52
C TRP A 19 -0.51 8.87 -5.01
N ARG A 20 0.64 9.26 -4.45
CA ARG A 20 0.76 9.59 -3.02
C ARG A 20 -0.20 10.70 -2.62
N ARG A 21 -0.24 11.81 -3.37
CA ARG A 21 -1.19 12.91 -3.13
C ARG A 21 -2.65 12.44 -3.20
N PHE A 22 -2.95 11.56 -4.16
CA PHE A 22 -4.28 11.00 -4.32
C PHE A 22 -4.68 10.09 -3.16
N HIS A 23 -3.77 9.21 -2.72
CA HIS A 23 -3.97 8.36 -1.55
C HIS A 23 -4.12 9.18 -0.26
N GLU A 24 -3.28 10.19 -0.07
CA GLU A 24 -3.31 11.08 1.10
C GLU A 24 -4.64 11.83 1.21
N ALA A 25 -5.28 12.20 0.10
CA ALA A 25 -6.61 12.81 0.13
C ALA A 25 -7.66 11.89 0.78
N PHE A 26 -7.66 10.60 0.47
CA PHE A 26 -8.55 9.64 1.14
C PHE A 26 -8.16 9.45 2.60
N TYR A 27 -6.86 9.38 2.89
CA TYR A 27 -6.39 9.20 4.25
C TYR A 27 -6.80 10.37 5.16
N VAL A 28 -6.72 11.61 4.68
CA VAL A 28 -7.19 12.79 5.42
C VAL A 28 -8.71 12.77 5.59
N LEU A 29 -9.46 12.37 4.56
CA LEU A 29 -10.92 12.25 4.68
C LEU A 29 -11.32 11.16 5.68
N TRP A 30 -10.61 10.04 5.69
CA TRP A 30 -10.83 8.98 6.66
C TRP A 30 -10.54 9.44 8.10
N LEU A 31 -9.52 10.27 8.30
CA LEU A 31 -9.09 10.68 9.64
C LEU A 31 -9.92 11.81 10.27
N ASP A 32 -10.42 12.76 9.49
CA ASP A 32 -10.90 14.04 10.04
C ASP A 32 -11.98 14.72 9.18
N SER A 33 -12.92 13.94 8.62
CA SER A 33 -14.01 14.51 7.82
C SER A 33 -15.41 14.37 8.40
N GLY A 34 -15.61 13.49 9.39
CA GLY A 34 -16.92 13.08 9.88
C GLY A 34 -17.73 12.35 8.79
N GLU A 35 -18.35 13.10 7.87
CA GLU A 35 -19.29 12.58 6.88
C GLU A 35 -18.65 11.64 5.85
N PHE A 36 -17.36 11.80 5.54
CA PHE A 36 -16.69 11.01 4.50
C PHE A 36 -15.76 9.92 5.05
N GLU A 37 -15.75 9.70 6.37
CA GLU A 37 -14.82 8.77 7.01
C GLU A 37 -14.99 7.33 6.49
N ASP A 38 -16.22 6.81 6.57
CA ASP A 38 -16.55 5.45 6.11
C ASP A 38 -16.31 5.28 4.62
N TRP A 39 -16.74 6.27 3.82
CA TRP A 39 -16.53 6.24 2.37
C TRP A 39 -15.04 6.21 2.02
N ALA A 40 -14.21 6.99 2.72
CA ALA A 40 -12.78 7.01 2.49
C ALA A 40 -12.12 5.70 2.94
N ALA A 41 -12.54 5.13 4.08
CA ALA A 41 -12.10 3.81 4.54
C ALA A 41 -12.42 2.72 3.51
N ASP A 42 -13.62 2.74 2.91
CA ASP A 42 -14.01 1.82 1.84
C ASP A 42 -13.10 1.96 0.62
N GLN A 43 -12.76 3.20 0.21
CA GLN A 43 -11.83 3.40 -0.91
C GLN A 43 -10.42 2.90 -0.60
N LEU A 44 -9.94 3.05 0.63
CA LEU A 44 -8.61 2.62 1.04
C LEU A 44 -8.52 1.10 1.25
N SER A 45 -9.62 0.44 1.63
CA SER A 45 -9.68 -1.01 1.89
C SER A 45 -10.18 -1.85 0.71
N ASP A 46 -10.82 -1.25 -0.30
CA ASP A 46 -11.27 -1.97 -1.50
C ASP A 46 -10.10 -2.22 -2.48
N PRO A 47 -9.74 -3.49 -2.79
CA PRO A 47 -8.68 -3.82 -3.76
C PRO A 47 -8.98 -3.36 -5.19
N VAL A 48 -10.25 -3.15 -5.55
CA VAL A 48 -10.65 -2.65 -6.86
C VAL A 48 -10.94 -1.15 -6.86
N SER A 49 -10.67 -0.43 -5.77
CA SER A 49 -10.77 1.02 -5.75
C SER A 49 -9.77 1.68 -6.72
N PRO A 50 -10.05 2.89 -7.23
CA PRO A 50 -9.10 3.60 -8.07
C PRO A 50 -7.76 3.88 -7.40
N VAL A 51 -7.73 4.13 -6.09
CA VAL A 51 -6.50 4.41 -5.33
C VAL A 51 -5.61 3.17 -5.25
N ASN A 52 -6.18 2.00 -4.95
CA ASN A 52 -5.44 0.75 -4.85
C ASN A 52 -5.04 0.19 -6.21
N ARG A 53 -5.92 0.24 -7.23
CA ARG A 53 -5.56 -0.17 -8.60
C ARG A 53 -4.37 0.62 -9.14
N ARG A 54 -4.32 1.93 -8.91
CA ARG A 54 -3.19 2.79 -9.32
C ARG A 54 -1.92 2.47 -8.52
N GLY A 55 -2.04 2.30 -7.20
CA GLY A 55 -0.91 1.95 -6.34
C GLY A 55 -0.27 0.61 -6.72
N LEU A 56 -1.09 -0.44 -6.92
CA LEU A 56 -0.62 -1.76 -7.36
C LEU A 56 0.00 -1.73 -8.76
N ALA A 57 -0.54 -0.92 -9.67
CA ALA A 57 0.07 -0.72 -10.99
C ALA A 57 1.48 -0.11 -10.88
N LEU A 58 1.67 0.88 -10.01
CA LEU A 58 2.97 1.48 -9.74
C LEU A 58 3.92 0.49 -9.05
N ALA A 59 3.45 -0.29 -8.08
CA ALA A 59 4.24 -1.34 -7.43
C ALA A 59 4.76 -2.37 -8.45
N ARG A 60 3.93 -2.79 -9.41
CA ARG A 60 4.34 -3.65 -10.54
C ARG A 60 5.38 -3.00 -11.44
N GLN A 61 5.24 -1.70 -11.74
CA GLN A 61 6.21 -0.99 -12.57
C GLN A 61 7.57 -0.85 -11.86
N LEU A 62 7.57 -0.44 -10.60
CA LEU A 62 8.76 -0.28 -9.76
C LEU A 62 9.45 -1.62 -9.51
N SER A 63 8.68 -2.70 -9.33
CA SER A 63 9.18 -4.07 -9.14
C SER A 63 10.01 -4.62 -10.29
N LYS A 64 9.96 -4.00 -11.48
CA LYS A 64 10.89 -4.31 -12.58
C LYS A 64 12.34 -3.93 -12.26
N TRP A 65 12.54 -2.97 -11.35
CA TRP A 65 13.85 -2.46 -10.95
C TRP A 65 14.28 -2.97 -9.58
N ARG A 66 13.39 -2.81 -8.60
CA ARG A 66 13.59 -3.27 -7.21
C ARG A 66 12.24 -3.72 -6.70
N ARG A 67 12.21 -4.86 -6.02
CA ARG A 67 10.99 -5.41 -5.45
C ARG A 67 10.32 -4.34 -4.57
N CYS A 68 9.12 -3.95 -4.96
CA CYS A 68 8.35 -2.88 -4.33
C CYS A 68 6.91 -3.34 -4.14
N TYR A 69 6.37 -3.05 -2.96
CA TYR A 69 5.03 -3.45 -2.57
C TYR A 69 4.19 -2.21 -2.30
N LEU A 70 2.90 -2.30 -2.59
CA LEU A 70 1.93 -1.37 -2.03
C LEU A 70 1.78 -1.66 -0.54
N TRP A 71 2.00 -0.64 0.29
CA TRP A 71 1.64 -0.70 1.70
C TRP A 71 0.12 -0.69 1.83
N TRP A 72 -0.45 -1.77 2.37
CA TRP A 72 -1.89 -1.89 2.48
C TRP A 72 -2.43 -1.08 3.67
N PHE A 73 -3.58 -0.44 3.45
CA PHE A 73 -4.29 0.26 4.51
C PHE A 73 -4.91 -0.74 5.50
N GLN A 74 -4.72 -0.48 6.80
CA GLN A 74 -5.28 -1.25 7.90
C GLN A 74 -5.92 -0.28 8.87
N ILE A 75 -7.12 -0.62 9.35
CA ILE A 75 -7.77 0.09 10.45
C ILE A 75 -7.31 -0.60 11.72
N GLU A 76 -6.47 0.07 12.52
CA GLU A 76 -5.78 -0.51 13.68
C GLU A 76 -6.72 -0.83 14.86
N ASP A 77 -7.94 -0.28 14.87
CA ASP A 77 -8.90 -0.40 15.97
C ASP A 77 -9.86 -1.61 15.86
N ILE A 78 -9.73 -2.44 14.82
CA ILE A 78 -10.52 -3.67 14.72
C ILE A 78 -9.75 -4.79 15.42
N GLU A 79 -10.26 -5.28 16.56
CA GLU A 79 -9.72 -6.43 17.31
C GLU A 79 -9.61 -7.73 16.47
N GLU A 80 -10.13 -7.73 15.23
CA GLU A 80 -9.97 -8.80 14.26
C GLU A 80 -8.53 -8.81 13.74
N GLY A 81 -7.74 -9.73 14.29
CA GLY A 81 -6.32 -9.89 13.98
C GLY A 81 -5.99 -9.82 12.49
N THR A 82 -4.76 -9.39 12.19
CA THR A 82 -4.26 -9.15 10.84
C THR A 82 -4.68 -10.26 9.88
N SER A 83 -5.41 -9.88 8.82
CA SER A 83 -5.78 -10.80 7.75
C SER A 83 -4.54 -11.56 7.26
N THR A 84 -4.61 -12.89 7.30
CA THR A 84 -3.56 -13.77 6.79
C THR A 84 -3.73 -14.07 5.30
N VAL A 85 -4.76 -13.51 4.66
CA VAL A 85 -5.04 -13.64 3.23
C VAL A 85 -4.91 -12.30 2.52
N CYS A 86 -4.46 -12.35 1.27
CA CYS A 86 -4.27 -11.19 0.45
C CYS A 86 -5.63 -10.61 -0.01
N PRO A 87 -5.89 -9.31 0.19
CA PRO A 87 -7.15 -8.69 -0.24
C PRO A 87 -7.32 -8.68 -1.77
N GLY A 88 -6.23 -8.74 -2.54
CA GLY A 88 -6.29 -8.72 -4.00
C GLY A 88 -6.57 -10.08 -4.65
N CYS A 89 -6.14 -11.19 -4.06
CA CYS A 89 -6.23 -12.52 -4.68
C CYS A 89 -6.70 -13.65 -3.76
N ALA A 90 -6.99 -13.35 -2.48
CA ALA A 90 -7.39 -14.31 -1.46
C ALA A 90 -6.39 -15.45 -1.17
N LEU A 91 -5.18 -15.41 -1.73
CA LEU A 91 -4.12 -16.35 -1.38
C LEU A 91 -3.50 -15.99 -0.02
N PRO A 92 -2.93 -16.97 0.70
CA PRO A 92 -2.20 -16.72 1.94
C PRO A 92 -1.08 -15.71 1.74
N LEU A 93 -0.89 -14.83 2.73
CA LEU A 93 0.26 -13.93 2.79
C LEU A 93 1.45 -14.64 3.45
N GLU A 94 2.67 -14.28 3.03
CA GLU A 94 3.91 -14.89 3.50
C GLU A 94 4.70 -13.91 4.39
N PRO A 95 5.33 -14.37 5.48
CA PRO A 95 6.20 -13.53 6.29
C PRO A 95 7.53 -13.27 5.58
N ARG A 96 7.93 -12.00 5.46
CA ARG A 96 9.14 -11.65 4.70
C ARG A 96 10.08 -10.65 5.38
N PHE A 97 9.53 -9.64 6.06
CA PHE A 97 10.34 -8.56 6.66
C PHE A 97 10.29 -8.66 8.20
N THR A 98 10.99 -9.64 8.77
CA THR A 98 10.98 -9.88 10.22
C THR A 98 12.03 -9.01 10.92
N GLY A 99 11.58 -7.93 11.58
CA GLY A 99 12.45 -7.08 12.42
C GLY A 99 13.05 -5.85 11.73
N GLU A 100 12.66 -5.57 10.49
CA GLU A 100 13.18 -4.44 9.69
C GLU A 100 12.31 -3.17 9.82
N ARG A 101 11.18 -3.26 10.54
CA ARG A 101 10.32 -2.09 10.80
C ARG A 101 10.93 -1.21 11.90
N PRO A 102 10.93 0.13 11.75
CA PRO A 102 11.44 1.06 12.77
C PRO A 102 10.80 0.91 14.16
N GLN A 103 9.58 0.37 14.21
CA GLN A 103 8.78 0.22 15.43
C GLN A 103 8.77 -1.22 15.97
N GLY A 104 9.54 -2.13 15.35
CA GLY A 104 9.37 -3.57 15.55
C GLY A 104 8.17 -4.12 14.77
N GLY A 105 7.97 -5.44 14.85
CA GLY A 105 6.93 -6.15 14.09
C GLY A 105 7.41 -6.75 12.77
N GLY A 106 6.53 -7.52 12.14
CA GLY A 106 6.78 -8.18 10.87
C GLY A 106 6.00 -7.53 9.73
N LEU A 107 6.24 -8.01 8.52
CA LEU A 107 5.34 -7.78 7.39
C LEU A 107 4.97 -9.12 6.76
N LEU A 108 3.69 -9.24 6.43
CA LEU A 108 3.17 -10.27 5.55
C LEU A 108 3.04 -9.68 4.14
N ASP A 109 3.43 -10.44 3.11
CA ASP A 109 3.38 -9.98 1.73
C ASP A 109 2.67 -10.96 0.79
N CYS A 110 2.21 -10.42 -0.34
CA CYS A 110 1.75 -11.20 -1.47
C CYS A 110 2.62 -10.90 -2.69
N GLU A 111 3.39 -11.87 -3.15
CA GLU A 111 4.21 -11.73 -4.35
C GLU A 111 3.43 -11.60 -5.65
N THR A 112 2.23 -12.17 -5.68
CA THR A 112 1.37 -12.11 -6.86
C THR A 112 0.78 -10.70 -7.02
N CYS A 113 0.33 -10.11 -5.91
CA CYS A 113 -0.29 -8.79 -5.92
C CYS A 113 0.71 -7.65 -5.72
N LEU A 114 1.91 -7.93 -5.19
CA LEU A 114 2.90 -6.94 -4.74
C LEU A 114 2.30 -5.99 -3.70
N LEU A 115 1.79 -6.58 -2.62
CA LEU A 115 1.16 -5.90 -1.50
C LEU A 115 1.80 -6.39 -0.20
N ALA A 116 1.96 -5.49 0.78
CA ALA A 116 2.48 -5.80 2.10
C ALA A 116 1.54 -5.26 3.20
N ILE A 117 1.42 -6.01 4.28
CA ILE A 117 0.55 -5.74 5.44
C ILE A 117 1.39 -5.84 6.71
N ALA A 118 1.16 -4.94 7.66
CA ALA A 118 1.80 -4.97 8.98
C ALA A 118 1.21 -6.07 9.88
N VAL A 119 2.10 -6.77 10.58
CA VAL A 119 1.79 -7.67 11.72
C VAL A 119 2.50 -7.25 12.99
#